data_AF-A0A5B9PDA1-F1
#
_entry.id   AF-A0A5B9PDA1-F1
#
_cell.length_a   1.000
_cell.length_b   1.000
_cell.length_c   1.000
_cell.angle_alpha   90.00
_cell.angle_beta   90.00
_cell.angle_gamma   90.00
#
_symmetry.space_group_name_H-M   'P 1'
#
loop_
_entity.id
_entity.type
_entity.pdbx_description
1 polymer ?
#
loop_
_entity_poly.entity_id
_entity_poly.type
_entity_poly.pdbx_seq_one_letter_code
_entity_poly.pdbx_strand_id
1 'polypeptide(L)'
;MWLAVQLNPFLNQESKMWIGFREFLGWVIVLVGLALIAMVLLLALNRSVFEAMALSFPAAIVFRAGIGLVRMSAAARIALSLHNRDAS
;
A
#
# COMPACT_ATOMS: atom_id res chain seq x y z
N MET A 1 -30.79 -22.69 11.31
CA MET A 1 -29.58 -22.62 12.17
C MET A 1 -28.37 -23.34 11.57
N TRP A 2 -28.54 -24.47 10.86
CA TRP A 2 -27.42 -25.23 10.25
C TRP A 2 -26.79 -24.64 8.96
N LEU A 3 -27.51 -23.81 8.20
CA LEU A 3 -26.98 -23.21 6.96
C LEU A 3 -25.93 -22.10 7.18
N ALA A 4 -25.95 -21.42 8.33
CA ALA A 4 -25.02 -20.33 8.62
C ALA A 4 -23.59 -20.81 8.93
N VAL A 5 -23.42 -22.04 9.42
CA VAL A 5 -22.12 -22.61 9.79
C VAL A 5 -21.31 -23.02 8.56
N GLN A 6 -21.96 -23.47 7.47
CA GLN A 6 -21.30 -23.81 6.21
C GLN A 6 -20.84 -22.58 5.40
N LEU A 7 -21.50 -21.43 5.57
CA LEU A 7 -21.13 -20.19 4.88
C LEU A 7 -19.94 -19.46 5.53
N ASN A 8 -19.68 -19.75 6.81
CA ASN A 8 -18.63 -19.12 7.61
C ASN A 8 -17.20 -19.27 7.03
N PRO A 9 -16.73 -20.45 6.58
CA PRO A 9 -15.38 -20.58 6.01
C PRO A 9 -15.19 -19.80 4.70
N PHE A 10 -16.24 -19.60 3.89
CA PHE A 10 -16.17 -18.82 2.65
C PHE A 10 -16.06 -17.32 2.92
N LEU A 11 -16.85 -16.79 3.86
CA LEU A 11 -16.77 -15.39 4.28
C LEU A 11 -15.41 -15.07 4.97
N ASN A 12 -14.86 -16.03 5.71
CA ASN A 12 -13.57 -15.87 6.39
C ASN A 12 -12.36 -15.93 5.43
N GLN A 13 -12.51 -16.60 4.29
CA GLN A 13 -11.50 -16.63 3.22
C GLN A 13 -11.51 -15.33 2.42
N GLU A 14 -12.69 -14.81 2.06
CA GLU A 14 -12.83 -13.52 1.36
C GLU A 14 -12.23 -12.36 2.16
N SER A 15 -12.48 -12.29 3.47
CA SER A 15 -11.98 -11.21 4.31
C SER A 15 -10.45 -11.21 4.42
N LYS A 16 -9.83 -12.39 4.57
CA LYS A 16 -8.36 -12.54 4.55
C LYS A 16 -7.75 -12.15 3.20
N MET A 17 -8.38 -12.56 2.09
CA MET A 17 -7.92 -12.20 0.74
C MET A 17 -7.99 -10.68 0.52
N TRP A 18 -9.03 -10.01 1.02
CA TRP A 18 -9.19 -8.57 0.85
C TRP A 18 -8.19 -7.75 1.68
N ILE A 19 -7.84 -8.24 2.87
CA ILE A 19 -6.78 -7.63 3.71
C ILE A 19 -5.42 -7.76 3.02
N GLY A 20 -5.07 -8.95 2.51
CA GLY A 20 -3.82 -9.17 1.78
C GLY A 20 -3.72 -8.32 0.50
N PHE A 21 -4.84 -8.13 -0.20
CA PHE A 21 -4.90 -7.30 -1.40
C PHE A 21 -4.61 -5.81 -1.11
N ARG A 22 -5.10 -5.27 0.02
CA ARG A 22 -4.79 -3.88 0.44
C ARG A 22 -3.32 -3.67 0.76
N GLU A 23 -2.70 -4.68 1.38
CA GLU A 23 -1.25 -4.68 1.65
C GLU A 23 -0.46 -4.65 0.33
N PHE A 24 -0.79 -5.54 -0.60
CA PHE A 24 -0.13 -5.60 -1.91
C PHE A 24 -0.31 -4.31 -2.73
N LEU A 25 -1.51 -3.72 -2.73
CA LEU A 25 -1.76 -2.42 -3.39
C LEU A 25 -0.89 -1.29 -2.81
N GLY A 26 -0.69 -1.27 -1.49
CA GLY A 26 0.19 -0.31 -0.84
C GLY A 26 1.64 -0.42 -1.33
N TRP A 27 2.17 -1.64 -1.40
CA TRP A 27 3.52 -1.90 -1.92
C TRP A 27 3.67 -1.56 -3.41
N VAL A 28 2.66 -1.90 -4.24
CA VAL A 28 2.66 -1.56 -5.67
C VAL A 28 2.71 -0.04 -5.88
N ILE A 29 1.90 0.73 -5.14
CA ILE A 29 1.90 2.20 -5.23
C ILE A 29 3.24 2.80 -4.79
N VAL A 30 3.89 2.23 -3.77
CA VAL A 30 5.22 2.68 -3.32
C VAL A 30 6.27 2.45 -4.41
N LEU A 31 6.27 1.27 -5.04
CA LEU A 31 7.17 0.95 -6.15
C LEU A 31 6.96 1.89 -7.32
N VAL A 32 5.71 2.21 -7.65
CA VAL A 32 5.37 3.19 -8.69
C VAL A 32 5.89 4.58 -8.33
N GLY A 33 5.70 5.04 -7.08
CA GLY A 33 6.24 6.32 -6.62
C GLY A 33 7.77 6.39 -6.67
N LEU A 34 8.45 5.30 -6.32
CA LEU A 34 9.90 5.20 -6.39
C LEU A 34 10.41 5.26 -7.84
N ALA A 35 9.73 4.56 -8.75
CA ALA A 35 10.04 4.58 -10.18
C ALA A 35 9.90 5.99 -10.77
N LEU A 36 8.85 6.74 -10.38
CA LEU A 36 8.66 8.13 -10.81
C LEU A 36 9.78 9.05 -10.31
N ILE A 37 10.23 8.90 -9.06
CA ILE A 37 11.37 9.67 -8.53
C ILE A 37 12.66 9.34 -9.27
N ALA A 38 12.91 8.07 -9.59
CA ALA A 38 14.07 7.67 -10.39
C ALA A 38 14.03 8.31 -11.80
N MET A 39 12.84 8.38 -12.41
CA MET A 39 12.61 9.06 -13.69
C MET A 39 12.93 10.56 -13.61
N VAL A 40 12.49 11.25 -12.55
CA VAL A 40 12.80 12.67 -12.29
C VAL A 40 14.31 12.88 -12.13
N LEU A 41 15.00 11.99 -11.42
CA LEU A 41 16.46 12.03 -11.24
C LEU A 41 17.20 11.89 -12.57
N LEU A 42 16.78 10.96 -13.42
CA LEU A 42 17.35 10.78 -14.76
C LEU A 42 17.11 12.01 -15.66
N LEU A 43 15.93 12.61 -15.61
CA LEU A 43 15.62 13.83 -16.36
C LEU A 43 16.42 15.04 -15.87
N ALA A 44 16.60 15.16 -14.55
CA ALA A 44 17.42 16.19 -13.93
C ALA A 44 18.89 16.07 -14.34
N LEU A 45 19.42 14.83 -14.44
CA LEU A 45 20.77 14.56 -14.94
C LEU A 45 20.92 14.91 -16.43
N ASN A 46 19.86 14.78 -17.23
CA ASN A 46 19.88 15.06 -18.67
C ASN A 46 19.69 16.56 -19.02
N ARG A 47 19.99 17.48 -18.09
CA ARG A 47 19.87 18.95 -18.22
C ARG A 47 18.46 19.52 -18.45
N SER A 48 17.39 18.72 -18.40
CA SER A 48 16.01 19.21 -18.49
C SER A 48 15.46 19.62 -17.12
N VAL A 49 16.03 20.70 -16.55
CA VAL A 49 15.73 21.13 -15.17
C VAL A 49 14.27 21.58 -15.00
N PHE A 50 13.70 22.25 -16.01
CA PHE A 50 12.31 22.74 -15.96
C PHE A 50 11.29 21.59 -16.00
N GLU A 51 11.56 20.58 -16.83
CA GLU A 51 10.70 19.42 -17.00
C GLU A 51 10.81 18.49 -15.77
N ALA A 52 12.02 18.35 -15.22
CA ALA A 52 12.24 17.66 -13.94
C ALA A 52 11.50 18.35 -12.78
N MET A 53 11.47 19.69 -12.73
CA MET A 53 10.77 20.43 -11.68
C MET A 53 9.25 20.23 -11.78
N ALA A 54 8.69 20.26 -12.99
CA ALA A 54 7.28 19.99 -13.24
C ALA A 54 6.88 18.54 -12.86
N LEU A 55 7.75 17.55 -13.11
CA LEU A 55 7.54 16.15 -12.75
C LEU A 55 7.83 15.83 -11.27
N SER A 56 8.63 16.65 -10.58
CA SER A 56 8.98 16.45 -9.17
C SER A 56 7.78 16.58 -8.22
N PHE A 57 6.86 17.51 -8.52
CA PHE A 57 5.68 17.77 -7.71
C PHE A 57 4.69 16.58 -7.70
N PRO A 58 4.25 16.04 -8.85
CA PRO A 58 3.41 14.85 -8.87
C PRO A 58 4.16 13.62 -8.34
N ALA A 59 5.47 13.48 -8.61
CA ALA A 59 6.27 12.38 -8.05
C ALA A 59 6.28 12.41 -6.51
N ALA A 60 6.45 13.60 -5.90
CA ALA A 60 6.41 13.77 -4.45
C ALA A 60 5.03 13.43 -3.86
N ILE A 61 3.94 13.81 -4.54
CA ILE A 61 2.57 13.48 -4.12
C ILE A 61 2.34 11.97 -4.15
N VAL A 62 2.70 11.30 -5.25
CA VAL A 62 2.55 9.84 -5.41
C VAL A 62 3.40 9.09 -4.38
N PHE A 63 4.64 9.53 -4.15
CA PHE A 63 5.51 8.92 -3.16
C PHE A 63 4.97 9.09 -1.74
N ARG A 64 4.45 10.27 -1.39
CA ARG A 64 3.85 10.54 -0.09
C ARG A 64 2.55 9.75 0.12
N ALA A 65 1.73 9.61 -0.93
CA ALA A 65 0.53 8.78 -0.91
C ALA A 65 0.87 7.29 -0.68
N GLY A 66 1.93 6.79 -1.33
CA GLY A 66 2.40 5.41 -1.14
C GLY A 66 2.90 5.12 0.27
N ILE A 67 3.74 6.00 0.82
CA ILE A 67 4.21 5.85 2.21
C ILE A 67 3.03 5.90 3.20
N GLY A 68 2.03 6.75 2.95
CA GLY A 68 0.82 6.82 3.76
C GLY A 68 0.06 5.49 3.83
N LEU A 69 -0.10 4.82 2.69
CA LEU A 69 -0.79 3.52 2.61
C LEU A 69 -0.02 2.40 3.33
N VAL A 70 1.31 2.37 3.22
CA VAL A 70 2.16 1.38 3.93
C VAL A 70 2.07 1.53 5.44
N ARG A 71 2.08 2.76 5.96
CA ARG A 71 1.96 2.99 7.40
C ARG A 71 0.59 2.54 7.92
N MET A 72 -0.46 2.73 7.13
CA MET A 72 -1.80 2.25 7.47
C MET A 72 -1.87 0.71 7.51
N SER A 73 -1.24 0.00 6.56
CA SER A 73 -1.21 -1.47 6.56
C SER A 73 -0.39 -2.02 7.73
N ALA A 74 0.75 -1.38 8.04
CA ALA A 74 1.56 -1.73 9.20
C ALA A 74 0.77 -1.57 10.51
N ALA A 75 0.01 -0.48 10.67
CA ALA A 75 -0.87 -0.29 11.81
C ALA A 75 -1.97 -1.36 11.89
N ALA A 76 -2.55 -1.77 10.75
CA ALA A 76 -3.53 -2.85 10.70
C ALA A 76 -2.93 -4.21 11.10
N ARG A 77 -1.70 -4.53 10.66
CA ARG A 77 -0.98 -5.75 11.09
C ARG A 77 -0.72 -5.74 12.59
N ILE A 78 -0.31 -4.60 13.14
CA ILE A 78 -0.05 -4.47 14.58
C ILE A 78 -1.35 -4.64 15.37
N ALA A 79 -2.45 -4.03 14.94
CA ALA A 79 -3.77 -4.18 15.57
C ALA A 79 -4.27 -5.63 15.55
N LEU A 80 -4.11 -6.34 14.42
CA LEU A 80 -4.42 -7.76 14.31
C LEU A 80 -3.51 -8.64 15.19
N SER A 81 -2.23 -8.28 15.30
CA SER A 81 -1.27 -9.00 16.13
C SER A 81 -1.55 -8.82 17.63
N LEU A 82 -2.00 -7.63 18.04
CA LEU A 82 -2.47 -7.33 19.39
C LEU A 82 -3.74 -8.11 19.72
N HIS A 83 -4.75 -8.06 18.84
CA HIS A 83 -6.01 -8.79 19.05
C HIS A 83 -5.79 -10.29 19.27
N ASN A 84 -4.84 -10.90 18.56
CA ASN A 84 -4.50 -12.32 18.74
C ASN A 84 -3.73 -12.61 20.05
N ARG A 85 -3.05 -11.62 20.66
CA ARG A 85 -2.38 -11.77 21.96
C ARG A 85 -3.35 -11.66 23.13
N ASP A 86 -4.42 -10.88 22.98
CA ASP A 86 -5.40 -10.68 24.05
C ASP A 86 -6.40 -11.86 24.16
N ALA A 87 -6.40 -12.77 23.16
CA ALA A 87 -7.25 -13.95 23.09
C ALA A 87 -6.58 -15.23 23.66
N SER A 88 -5.33 -15.14 24.14
CA SER A 88 -4.55 -16.22 24.76
C SER A 88 -4.30 -15.95 26.23
#